data_AF-A0A3M2ZW52-F1
#
_entry.id   AF-A0A3M2ZW52-F1
#
_cell.length_a   1.000
_cell.length_b   1.000
_cell.length_c   1.000
_cell.angle_alpha   90.00
_cell.angle_beta   90.00
_cell.angle_gamma   90.00
#
_symmetry.space_group_name_H-M   'P 1'
#
loop_
_entity.id
_entity.type
_entity.pdbx_description
1 polymer ?
#
loop_
_entity_poly.entity_id
_entity_poly.type
_entity_poly.pdbx_seq_one_letter_code
_entity_poly.pdbx_strand_id
1 'polypeptide(L)'
;MQFDTRAGAFELLHALRESRKARRPLSLYVHIPFCANICYYCACNKVITKDRGRAQAYLQRLEHEIRMLACHLAPSQVVEQLHLGGGTPTFLSHDELRRLMARLRAHFTLLEDDSGDYGIEIDPREADWASMGLLRELGFNRVSLGVQDLDPTVQRAINRMQSLEETRAIVEAGRAL
;
A
#
# COMPACT_ATOMS: atom_id res chain seq x y z
N MET A 1 -2.50 3.85 23.17
CA MET A 1 -1.81 4.90 22.38
C MET A 1 -2.51 6.21 22.67
N GLN A 2 -1.89 7.11 23.44
CA GLN A 2 -2.47 8.43 23.69
C GLN A 2 -2.01 9.35 22.56
N PHE A 3 -2.95 9.98 21.86
CA PHE A 3 -2.65 11.01 20.88
C PHE A 3 -2.29 12.30 21.63
N ASP A 4 -1.07 12.81 21.44
CA ASP A 4 -0.63 14.09 21.99
C ASP A 4 -0.99 15.19 21.01
N THR A 5 -1.82 16.14 21.44
CA THR A 5 -2.24 17.28 20.62
C THR A 5 -1.12 18.28 20.34
N ARG A 6 0.04 18.14 21.01
CA ARG A 6 1.23 18.94 20.77
C ARG A 6 2.02 18.50 19.54
N ALA A 7 1.74 17.31 18.98
CA ALA A 7 2.36 16.89 17.73
C ALA A 7 1.67 17.58 16.54
N GLY A 8 2.23 18.72 16.11
CA GLY A 8 1.75 19.50 14.99
C GLY A 8 2.69 19.46 13.78
N ALA A 9 2.45 20.38 12.84
CA ALA A 9 3.26 20.48 11.63
C ALA A 9 4.72 20.85 11.94
N PHE A 10 4.97 21.65 12.97
CA PHE A 10 6.33 22.06 13.34
C PHE A 10 7.17 20.86 13.79
N GLU A 11 6.63 20.02 14.66
CA GLU A 11 7.27 18.83 15.20
C GLU A 11 7.57 17.82 14.09
N LEU A 12 6.62 17.62 13.16
CA LEU A 12 6.81 16.77 11.99
C LEU A 12 7.98 17.27 11.12
N LEU A 13 7.96 18.54 10.74
CA LEU A 13 9.00 19.12 9.88
C LEU A 13 10.37 19.13 10.57
N HIS A 14 10.40 19.36 11.88
CA HIS A 14 11.61 19.25 12.68
C HIS A 14 12.16 17.82 12.64
N ALA A 15 11.32 16.80 12.89
CA ALA A 15 11.71 15.40 12.84
C ALA A 15 12.26 14.96 11.47
N LEU A 16 11.63 15.42 10.38
CA LEU A 16 12.10 15.15 9.01
C LEU A 16 13.49 15.76 8.77
N ARG A 17 13.73 17.00 9.22
CA ARG A 17 15.03 17.67 9.10
C ARG A 17 16.12 16.98 9.91
N GLU A 18 15.82 16.51 11.11
CA GLU A 18 16.77 15.77 11.93
C GLU A 18 17.11 14.40 11.31
N SER A 19 16.11 13.69 10.79
CA SER A 19 16.32 12.46 10.01
C SER A 19 17.23 12.71 8.81
N ARG A 20 16.99 13.81 8.07
CA ARG A 20 17.80 14.24 6.94
C ARG A 20 19.25 14.53 7.32
N LYS A 21 19.50 15.29 8.39
CA LYS A 21 20.87 15.58 8.87
C LYS A 21 21.62 14.31 9.24
N ALA A 22 20.93 13.37 9.90
CA ALA A 22 21.47 12.08 10.27
C ALA A 22 21.58 11.08 9.10
N ARG A 23 21.09 11.45 7.89
CA ARG A 23 21.06 10.60 6.69
C ARG A 23 20.46 9.22 6.94
N ARG A 24 19.41 9.14 7.77
CA ARG A 24 18.76 7.86 8.07
C ARG A 24 18.05 7.34 6.82
N PRO A 25 18.13 6.03 6.52
CA PRO A 25 17.27 5.41 5.54
C PRO A 25 15.79 5.63 5.87
N LEU A 26 14.94 5.50 4.86
CA LEU A 26 13.51 5.78 4.95
C LEU A 26 12.71 4.48 4.87
N SER A 27 11.61 4.47 5.63
CA SER A 27 10.51 3.53 5.47
C SER A 27 9.25 4.32 5.13
N LEU A 28 8.60 3.96 4.02
CA LEU A 28 7.38 4.60 3.56
C LEU A 28 6.18 3.67 3.79
N TYR A 29 5.10 4.20 4.36
CA TYR A 29 3.81 3.54 4.41
C TYR A 29 2.78 4.42 3.70
N VAL A 30 2.04 3.84 2.77
CA VAL A 30 0.96 4.53 2.06
C VAL A 30 -0.34 3.78 2.32
N HIS A 31 -1.30 4.51 2.88
CA HIS A 31 -2.58 3.94 3.28
C HIS A 31 -3.63 4.10 2.16
N ILE A 32 -3.97 3.05 1.45
CA ILE A 32 -5.05 3.05 0.45
C ILE A 32 -6.36 2.64 1.12
N PRO A 33 -7.31 3.57 1.38
CA PRO A 33 -8.42 3.28 2.28
C PRO A 33 -9.56 2.51 1.60
N PHE A 34 -9.51 2.21 0.31
CA PHE A 34 -10.70 1.72 -0.41
C PHE A 34 -10.85 0.19 -0.34
N CYS A 35 -12.09 -0.27 -0.18
CA CYS A 35 -12.46 -1.68 -0.39
C CYS A 35 -13.72 -1.74 -1.24
N ALA A 36 -13.75 -2.68 -2.21
CA ALA A 36 -14.93 -2.90 -3.06
C ALA A 36 -16.10 -3.51 -2.28
N ASN A 37 -15.79 -4.34 -1.28
CA ASN A 37 -16.76 -5.13 -0.52
C ASN A 37 -16.60 -4.91 0.98
N ILE A 38 -17.73 -4.85 1.70
CA ILE A 38 -17.73 -4.80 3.16
C ILE A 38 -17.42 -6.19 3.74
N CYS A 39 -16.48 -6.25 4.67
CA CYS A 39 -16.21 -7.45 5.47
C CYS A 39 -16.68 -7.17 6.91
N TYR A 40 -17.61 -7.95 7.45
CA TYR A 40 -18.32 -7.61 8.70
C TYR A 40 -17.44 -7.58 9.95
N TYR A 41 -16.32 -8.31 9.92
CA TYR A 41 -15.33 -8.33 11.00
C TYR A 41 -14.32 -7.18 10.93
N CYS A 42 -14.21 -6.49 9.79
CA CYS A 42 -13.05 -5.65 9.53
C CYS A 42 -13.18 -4.31 10.27
N ALA A 43 -12.21 -4.02 11.14
CA ALA A 43 -12.09 -2.75 11.87
C ALA A 43 -11.03 -1.79 11.29
N CYS A 44 -10.41 -2.13 10.16
CA CYS A 44 -9.42 -1.26 9.51
C CYS A 44 -10.04 0.10 9.14
N ASN A 45 -9.22 1.16 9.17
CA ASN A 45 -9.55 2.44 8.56
C ASN A 45 -9.73 2.24 7.06
N LYS A 46 -10.96 2.35 6.59
CA LYS A 46 -11.32 2.08 5.20
C LYS A 46 -12.62 2.77 4.81
N VAL A 47 -12.81 2.93 3.52
CA VAL A 47 -13.97 3.48 2.84
C VAL A 47 -14.49 2.38 1.90
N ILE A 48 -15.66 1.83 2.22
CA ILE A 48 -16.30 0.85 1.33
C ILE A 48 -16.96 1.60 0.18
N THR A 49 -16.62 1.26 -1.06
CA THR A 49 -17.23 1.87 -2.23
C THR A 49 -17.07 0.99 -3.46
N LYS A 50 -18.10 0.95 -4.32
CA LYS A 50 -18.01 0.33 -5.66
C LYS A 50 -17.56 1.32 -6.73
N ASP A 51 -17.56 2.62 -6.42
CA ASP A 51 -17.12 3.66 -7.34
C ASP A 51 -15.60 3.78 -7.32
N ARG A 52 -14.95 3.13 -8.29
CA ARG A 52 -13.48 3.19 -8.46
C ARG A 52 -12.98 4.59 -8.78
N GLY A 53 -13.81 5.48 -9.34
CA GLY A 53 -13.43 6.87 -9.64
C GLY A 53 -13.05 7.68 -8.40
N ARG A 54 -13.48 7.26 -7.21
CA ARG A 54 -13.09 7.90 -5.94
C ARG A 54 -11.60 7.80 -5.63
N ALA A 55 -10.92 6.78 -6.16
CA ALA A 55 -9.48 6.61 -5.98
C ALA A 55 -8.69 7.78 -6.60
N GLN A 56 -9.13 8.30 -7.74
CA GLN A 56 -8.42 9.36 -8.46
C GLN A 56 -8.28 10.63 -7.62
N ALA A 57 -9.36 11.08 -6.98
CA ALA A 57 -9.36 12.28 -6.15
C ALA A 57 -8.53 12.10 -4.86
N TYR A 58 -8.40 10.87 -4.38
CA TYR A 58 -7.49 10.53 -3.28
C TYR A 58 -6.03 10.56 -3.74
N LEU A 59 -5.71 9.92 -4.87
CA LEU A 59 -4.35 9.89 -5.43
C LEU A 59 -3.83 11.29 -5.77
N GLN A 60 -4.67 12.19 -6.27
CA GLN A 60 -4.29 13.58 -6.50
C GLN A 60 -3.86 14.30 -5.22
N ARG A 61 -4.56 14.07 -4.10
CA ARG A 61 -4.20 14.64 -2.79
C ARG A 61 -2.95 13.98 -2.22
N LEU A 62 -2.84 12.66 -2.34
CA LEU A 62 -1.65 11.91 -1.93
C LEU A 62 -0.40 12.37 -2.69
N GLU A 63 -0.50 12.63 -4.00
CA GLU A 63 0.62 13.18 -4.79
C GLU A 63 1.06 14.57 -4.29
N HIS A 64 0.10 15.40 -3.88
CA HIS A 64 0.43 16.69 -3.27
C HIS A 64 1.17 16.51 -1.95
N GLU A 65 0.70 15.60 -1.10
CA GLU A 65 1.33 15.26 0.18
C GLU A 65 2.74 14.69 0.00
N ILE A 66 2.93 13.72 -0.91
CA ILE A 66 4.24 13.17 -1.27
C ILE A 66 5.22 14.28 -1.61
N ARG A 67 4.81 15.21 -2.48
CA ARG A 67 5.66 16.34 -2.90
C ARG A 67 5.99 17.28 -1.73
N MET A 68 5.01 17.56 -0.87
CA MET A 68 5.21 18.42 0.30
C MET A 68 6.19 17.81 1.30
N LEU A 69 6.10 16.51 1.56
CA LEU A 69 6.98 15.82 2.52
C LEU A 69 8.39 15.61 1.96
N ALA A 70 8.48 15.21 0.69
CA ALA A 70 9.76 14.88 0.06
C ALA A 70 10.73 16.06 0.00
N CYS A 71 10.25 17.31 -0.11
CA CYS A 71 11.12 18.49 -0.16
C CYS A 71 11.93 18.72 1.15
N HIS A 72 11.52 18.08 2.25
CA HIS A 72 12.20 18.16 3.53
C HIS A 72 13.26 17.06 3.73
N LEU A 73 13.30 16.06 2.86
CA LEU A 73 14.24 14.93 2.91
C LEU A 73 15.40 15.14 1.93
N ALA A 74 16.48 14.37 2.07
CA ALA A 74 17.61 14.42 1.15
C ALA A 74 17.54 13.32 0.09
N PRO A 75 17.95 13.59 -1.16
CA PRO A 75 18.07 12.55 -2.20
C PRO A 75 19.03 11.39 -1.82
N SER A 76 19.95 11.62 -0.87
CA SER A 76 20.85 10.57 -0.37
C SER A 76 20.20 9.60 0.62
N GLN A 77 18.97 9.87 1.08
CA GLN A 77 18.23 8.96 1.96
C GLN A 77 17.48 7.96 1.10
N VAL A 78 17.99 6.73 1.06
CA VAL A 78 17.37 5.63 0.33
C VAL A 78 16.14 5.11 1.06
N VAL A 79 15.13 4.66 0.31
CA VAL A 79 13.95 3.96 0.83
C VAL A 79 14.25 2.47 0.89
N GLU A 80 14.58 1.98 2.09
CA GLU A 80 14.84 0.55 2.35
C GLU A 80 13.54 -0.24 2.51
N GLN A 81 12.43 0.42 2.87
CA GLN A 81 11.14 -0.23 3.01
C GLN A 81 10.01 0.63 2.43
N LEU A 82 9.10 0.00 1.69
CA LEU A 82 7.87 0.59 1.21
C LEU A 82 6.73 -0.38 1.49
N HIS A 83 5.62 0.10 2.02
CA HIS A 83 4.45 -0.73 2.22
C HIS A 83 3.16 -0.01 1.77
N LEU A 84 2.43 -0.62 0.85
CA LEU A 84 1.06 -0.21 0.53
C LEU A 84 0.08 -1.10 1.32
N GLY A 85 -0.74 -0.49 2.17
CA GLY A 85 -1.74 -1.22 2.96
C GLY A 85 -3.01 -0.41 3.20
N GLY A 86 -3.90 -0.90 4.06
CA GLY A 86 -5.04 -0.13 4.57
C GLY A 86 -6.38 -0.82 4.40
N GLY A 87 -7.17 -0.36 3.43
CA GLY A 87 -8.33 -1.08 2.95
C GLY A 87 -7.89 -2.21 2.03
N THR A 88 -7.71 -1.89 0.75
CA THR A 88 -7.22 -2.83 -0.25
C THR A 88 -6.43 -2.06 -1.31
N PRO A 89 -5.09 -2.07 -1.28
CA PRO A 89 -4.25 -1.45 -2.32
C PRO A 89 -4.60 -1.89 -3.74
N THR A 90 -4.96 -3.17 -3.94
CA THR A 90 -5.41 -3.73 -5.23
C THR A 90 -6.81 -3.24 -5.67
N PHE A 91 -7.45 -2.36 -4.91
CA PHE A 91 -8.59 -1.57 -5.39
C PHE A 91 -8.19 -0.59 -6.49
N LEU A 92 -6.95 -0.09 -6.45
CA LEU A 92 -6.42 0.77 -7.50
C LEU A 92 -6.30 -0.03 -8.80
N SER A 93 -6.62 0.62 -9.92
CA SER A 93 -6.33 0.06 -11.24
C SER A 93 -4.82 -0.05 -11.47
N HIS A 94 -4.45 -0.85 -12.46
CA HIS A 94 -3.04 -1.02 -12.84
C HIS A 94 -2.35 0.31 -13.19
N ASP A 95 -3.03 1.20 -13.91
CA ASP A 95 -2.51 2.51 -14.28
C ASP A 95 -2.37 3.44 -13.06
N GLU A 96 -3.29 3.35 -12.10
CA GLU A 96 -3.21 4.09 -10.85
C GLU A 96 -2.05 3.63 -9.97
N LEU A 97 -1.79 2.32 -9.90
CA LEU A 97 -0.61 1.76 -9.23
C LEU A 97 0.69 2.21 -9.89
N ARG A 98 0.77 2.13 -11.24
CA ARG A 98 1.92 2.65 -12.00
C ARG A 98 2.16 4.12 -11.70
N ARG A 99 1.10 4.92 -11.73
CA ARG A 99 1.17 6.36 -11.45
C ARG A 99 1.65 6.65 -10.04
N LEU A 100 1.11 5.95 -9.03
CA LEU A 100 1.53 6.11 -7.64
C LEU A 100 3.01 5.78 -7.47
N MET A 101 3.45 4.63 -7.98
CA MET A 101 4.85 4.20 -7.89
C MET A 101 5.79 5.14 -8.64
N ALA A 102 5.41 5.61 -9.83
CA ALA A 102 6.17 6.61 -10.57
C ALA A 102 6.32 7.92 -9.78
N ARG A 103 5.28 8.35 -9.06
CA ARG A 103 5.32 9.55 -8.20
C ARG A 103 6.21 9.35 -6.98
N LEU A 104 6.17 8.17 -6.36
CA LEU A 104 7.09 7.83 -5.27
C LEU A 104 8.54 7.85 -5.76
N ARG A 105 8.85 7.20 -6.89
CA ARG A 105 10.20 7.19 -7.49
C ARG A 105 10.68 8.59 -7.91
N ALA A 106 9.78 9.47 -8.34
CA ALA A 106 10.14 10.84 -8.70
C ALA A 106 10.51 11.73 -7.50
N HIS A 107 10.10 11.35 -6.28
CA HIS A 107 10.25 12.17 -5.07
C HIS A 107 11.12 11.53 -3.99
N PHE A 108 11.31 10.21 -4.03
CA PHE A 108 12.12 9.45 -3.11
C PHE A 108 13.09 8.54 -3.87
N THR A 109 14.27 8.32 -3.28
CA THR A 109 15.27 7.41 -3.84
C THR A 109 14.91 5.97 -3.48
N LEU A 110 14.12 5.32 -4.33
CA LEU A 110 13.79 3.90 -4.20
C LEU A 110 14.93 3.04 -4.76
N LEU A 111 15.17 1.90 -4.12
CA LEU A 111 16.05 0.87 -4.63
C LEU A 111 15.40 0.22 -5.87
N GLU A 112 16.22 -0.12 -6.85
CA GLU A 112 15.78 -0.74 -8.11
C GLU A 112 16.08 -2.24 -8.15
N ASP A 113 16.70 -2.77 -7.09
CA ASP A 113 16.94 -4.19 -6.86
C ASP A 113 16.08 -4.73 -5.71
N ASP A 114 16.21 -6.03 -5.43
CA ASP A 114 15.47 -6.70 -4.35
C ASP A 114 16.11 -6.53 -2.96
N SER A 115 17.03 -5.58 -2.78
CA SER A 115 17.61 -5.32 -1.45
C SER A 115 16.68 -4.53 -0.52
N GLY A 116 15.69 -3.82 -1.09
CA GLY A 116 14.62 -3.16 -0.33
C GLY A 116 13.44 -4.09 -0.04
N ASP A 117 12.73 -3.87 1.06
CA ASP A 117 11.51 -4.60 1.43
C ASP A 117 10.27 -3.84 0.95
N TYR A 118 9.78 -4.18 -0.24
CA TYR A 118 8.62 -3.53 -0.88
C TYR A 118 7.40 -4.45 -0.80
N GLY A 119 6.54 -4.13 0.17
CA GLY A 119 5.37 -4.89 0.56
C GLY A 119 4.05 -4.30 0.06
N ILE A 120 3.08 -5.16 -0.23
CA ILE A 120 1.70 -4.75 -0.53
C ILE A 120 0.67 -5.73 0.04
N GLU A 121 -0.42 -5.20 0.59
CA GLU A 121 -1.60 -5.99 0.97
C GLU A 121 -2.50 -6.29 -0.25
N ILE A 122 -2.94 -7.54 -0.37
CA ILE A 122 -3.76 -8.05 -1.48
C ILE A 122 -5.03 -8.70 -0.95
N ASP A 123 -6.18 -8.26 -1.48
CA ASP A 123 -7.41 -9.06 -1.45
C ASP A 123 -7.41 -10.02 -2.65
N PRO A 124 -7.36 -11.35 -2.45
CA PRO A 124 -7.30 -12.32 -3.56
C PRO A 124 -8.52 -12.28 -4.49
N ARG A 125 -9.62 -11.63 -4.09
CA ARG A 125 -10.81 -11.44 -4.92
C ARG A 125 -10.68 -10.29 -5.93
N GLU A 126 -9.67 -9.43 -5.74
CA GLU A 126 -9.44 -8.21 -6.52
C GLU A 126 -8.10 -8.25 -7.24
N ALA A 127 -7.45 -9.40 -7.31
CA ALA A 127 -6.16 -9.59 -7.95
C ALA A 127 -6.17 -10.86 -8.81
N ASP A 128 -5.31 -10.88 -9.81
CA ASP A 128 -5.10 -11.99 -10.73
C ASP A 128 -3.61 -12.09 -11.10
N TRP A 129 -3.27 -13.01 -12.01
CA TRP A 129 -1.89 -13.19 -12.48
C TRP A 129 -1.30 -11.92 -13.10
N ALA A 130 -2.09 -11.16 -13.86
CA ALA A 130 -1.66 -9.91 -14.47
C ALA A 130 -1.33 -8.85 -13.40
N SER A 131 -2.15 -8.78 -12.36
CA SER A 131 -1.92 -7.92 -11.19
C SER A 131 -0.62 -8.27 -10.49
N MET A 132 -0.33 -9.56 -10.29
CA MET A 132 0.93 -10.01 -9.69
C MET A 132 2.15 -9.69 -10.55
N GLY A 133 2.04 -9.88 -11.88
CA GLY A 133 3.07 -9.48 -12.84
C GLY A 133 3.37 -7.98 -12.79
N LEU A 134 2.32 -7.16 -12.74
CA LEU A 134 2.46 -5.71 -12.56
C LEU A 134 3.15 -5.37 -11.23
N LEU A 135 2.74 -5.98 -10.12
CA LEU A 135 3.34 -5.69 -8.82
C LEU A 135 4.84 -6.00 -8.83
N ARG A 136 5.24 -7.09 -9.49
CA ARG A 136 6.65 -7.40 -9.70
C ARG A 136 7.36 -6.37 -10.58
N GLU A 137 6.76 -5.97 -11.71
CA GLU A 137 7.25 -4.89 -12.59
C GLU A 137 7.49 -3.58 -11.81
N LEU A 138 6.62 -3.27 -10.85
CA LEU A 138 6.72 -2.08 -10.01
C LEU A 138 7.78 -2.17 -8.90
N GLY A 139 8.37 -3.36 -8.69
CA GLY A 139 9.41 -3.63 -7.71
C GLY A 139 8.90 -4.17 -6.37
N PHE A 140 7.63 -4.57 -6.26
CA PHE A 140 7.18 -5.27 -5.06
C PHE A 140 7.78 -6.68 -5.01
N ASN A 141 8.26 -7.08 -3.84
CA ASN A 141 8.88 -8.38 -3.58
C ASN A 141 8.33 -9.06 -2.33
N ARG A 142 7.36 -8.43 -1.65
CA ARG A 142 6.60 -9.03 -0.56
C ARG A 142 5.11 -8.76 -0.73
N VAL A 143 4.29 -9.76 -0.48
CA VAL A 143 2.83 -9.64 -0.48
C VAL A 143 2.23 -10.16 0.81
N SER A 144 1.18 -9.50 1.29
CA SER A 144 0.37 -9.92 2.43
C SER A 144 -1.05 -10.22 1.94
N LEU A 145 -1.48 -11.47 2.03
CA LEU A 145 -2.77 -11.90 1.49
C LEU A 145 -3.86 -11.99 2.56
N GLY A 146 -5.00 -11.35 2.31
CA GLY A 146 -6.18 -11.45 3.16
C GLY A 146 -6.94 -12.77 2.97
N VAL A 147 -6.50 -13.86 3.63
CA VAL A 147 -7.22 -15.16 3.59
C VAL A 147 -8.37 -15.21 4.60
N GLN A 148 -8.07 -14.89 5.85
CA GLN A 148 -8.98 -14.95 7.01
C GLN A 148 -9.43 -16.37 7.38
N ASP A 149 -10.20 -17.02 6.50
CA ASP A 149 -10.67 -18.39 6.66
C ASP A 149 -11.06 -18.99 5.30
N LEU A 150 -10.93 -20.31 5.15
CA LEU A 150 -11.33 -21.07 3.95
C LEU A 150 -12.66 -21.81 4.14
N ASP A 151 -13.21 -21.87 5.35
CA ASP A 151 -14.52 -22.46 5.63
C ASP A 151 -15.64 -21.59 5.02
N PRO A 152 -16.45 -22.11 4.07
CA PRO A 152 -17.53 -21.36 3.46
C PRO A 152 -18.58 -20.84 4.44
N THR A 153 -18.78 -21.52 5.58
CA THR A 153 -19.71 -21.11 6.63
C THR A 153 -19.19 -19.87 7.36
N VAL A 154 -17.90 -19.85 7.70
CA VAL A 154 -17.25 -18.67 8.29
C VAL A 154 -17.28 -17.53 7.28
N GLN A 155 -16.84 -17.76 6.04
CA GLN A 155 -16.83 -16.75 4.98
C GLN A 155 -18.20 -16.10 4.74
N ARG A 156 -19.29 -16.89 4.73
CA ARG A 156 -20.66 -16.36 4.66
C ARG A 156 -20.99 -15.48 5.86
N ALA A 157 -20.66 -15.93 7.08
CA ALA A 157 -20.93 -15.17 8.30
C ALA A 157 -20.20 -13.82 8.34
N ILE A 158 -19.03 -13.72 7.69
CA ILE A 158 -18.22 -12.50 7.66
C ILE A 158 -18.35 -11.67 6.38
N ASN A 159 -19.22 -12.08 5.45
CA ASN A 159 -19.40 -11.49 4.12
C ASN A 159 -18.11 -11.40 3.30
N ARG A 160 -17.32 -12.47 3.30
CA ARG A 160 -16.05 -12.57 2.58
C ARG A 160 -15.93 -13.90 1.84
N MET A 161 -16.83 -14.12 0.89
CA MET A 161 -16.74 -15.27 -0.01
C MET A 161 -15.48 -15.15 -0.88
N GLN A 162 -14.60 -16.15 -0.80
CA GLN A 162 -13.43 -16.35 -1.64
C GLN A 162 -13.15 -17.85 -1.76
N SER A 163 -12.92 -18.32 -2.98
CA SER A 163 -12.56 -19.71 -3.23
C SER A 163 -11.11 -20.01 -2.81
N LEU A 164 -10.83 -21.29 -2.57
CA LEU A 164 -9.46 -21.76 -2.37
C LEU A 164 -8.63 -21.55 -3.63
N GLU A 165 -9.24 -21.72 -4.79
CA GLU A 165 -8.63 -21.60 -6.12
C GLU A 165 -8.15 -20.16 -6.37
N GLU A 166 -8.98 -19.14 -6.09
CA GLU A 166 -8.57 -17.72 -6.17
C GLU A 166 -7.37 -17.44 -5.27
N THR A 167 -7.42 -17.92 -4.02
CA THR A 167 -6.32 -17.72 -3.06
C THR A 167 -5.04 -18.41 -3.53
N ARG A 168 -5.16 -19.66 -4.02
CA ARG A 168 -4.03 -20.46 -4.49
C ARG A 168 -3.38 -19.83 -5.72
N ALA A 169 -4.17 -19.34 -6.67
CA ALA A 169 -3.65 -18.71 -7.89
C ALA A 169 -2.72 -17.52 -7.57
N ILE A 170 -3.08 -16.68 -6.60
CA ILE A 170 -2.24 -15.54 -6.19
C ILE A 170 -0.99 -15.98 -5.45
N VAL A 171 -1.08 -17.01 -4.59
CA VAL A 171 0.10 -17.58 -3.91
C VAL A 171 1.07 -18.20 -4.91
N GLU A 172 0.57 -18.93 -5.90
CA GLU A 172 1.39 -19.52 -6.97
C GLU A 172 2.05 -18.44 -7.84
N ALA A 173 1.31 -17.40 -8.20
CA ALA A 173 1.85 -16.24 -8.91
C ALA A 173 2.98 -15.55 -8.14
N GLY A 174 2.78 -15.30 -6.84
CA GLY A 174 3.79 -14.67 -5.99
C GLY A 174 5.03 -15.53 -5.75
N ARG A 175 4.98 -16.84 -6.00
CA ARG A 175 6.15 -17.73 -5.92
C ARG A 175 6.91 -17.86 -7.24
N ALA A 176 6.25 -17.58 -8.36
CA ALA A 176 6.82 -17.75 -9.70
C ALA A 176 7.54 -16.51 -10.24
N LEU A 177 7.27 -15.33 -9.66
CA LEU A 177 7.77 -14.01 -10.05
C LEU A 177 8.80 -13.47 -9.05
#